data_AF-V9G331-F1
#
_entry.id   AF-V9G331-F1
#
_cell.length_a   1.000
_cell.length_b   1.000
_cell.length_c   1.000
_cell.angle_alpha   90.00
_cell.angle_beta   90.00
_cell.angle_gamma   90.00
#
_symmetry.space_group_name_H-M   'P 1'
#
loop_
_entity.id
_entity.type
_entity.pdbx_description
1 polymer ?
#
loop_
_entity_poly.entity_id
_entity_poly.type
_entity_poly.pdbx_seq_one_letter_code
_entity_poly.pdbx_strand_id
1 'polypeptide(L)'
;MLRSAAFLLALAGTRLVQADTLCSLPPVTYTKAKTAYPASAFAIEALEKYGIATWYSDRKDNGDYAQTAANLVSSCPEDSRISIVVYGLPNKDCAAKESAVGSTVQSASDYVTFLNTLTSTIGNRKVLYILEPDAIGLLADTTGCGNSAGYLANLQTAIGLLSQNENAVIYLDVGYWTLEYPATSTAVIGIVKQLVTAGSKVKGISLNTSNYQSTSKLSTLCSNFQSAIGSTDLHCIFDTSRNRNGGPSSNEWCNVKSAGIGALPTDQTGISNVDYFIWAKPPGDSDGTCDGRTPDSMQGPGAGVFFNELFQSLWNQGTMVTEKGYPVIDGTVRSSTGSASTTQTPPASQNQDHEVAFYNATAPSTNTASSKTSDSTPASNAGQTNYYQSTQTSLETAEQASTPAPPLTPIPVSKAADSEQISTESSRTSTVGMGMIVLIAVVAAAVVVLAAIVGIRRRQKKMVNAAKTPELSALAPLPTTIVDFRPHRRTPARDSNIL
;
A
#
# COMPACT_ATOMS: atom_id res chain seq x y z
N MET A 1 -33.48 -13.25 -58.62
CA MET A 1 -32.29 -12.87 -57.83
C MET A 1 -32.71 -11.81 -56.82
N LEU A 2 -33.15 -12.20 -55.62
CA LEU A 2 -33.34 -11.27 -54.50
C LEU A 2 -32.46 -11.78 -53.36
N ARG A 3 -31.39 -11.04 -53.06
CA ARG A 3 -30.47 -11.34 -51.95
C ARG A 3 -31.09 -10.79 -50.67
N SER A 4 -31.44 -11.67 -49.74
CA SER A 4 -31.76 -11.33 -48.36
C SER A 4 -30.49 -10.86 -47.64
N ALA A 5 -30.46 -9.59 -47.23
CA ALA A 5 -29.44 -9.08 -46.32
C ALA A 5 -29.98 -9.19 -44.89
N ALA A 6 -29.48 -10.18 -44.14
CA ALA A 6 -29.68 -10.26 -42.70
C ALA A 6 -28.69 -9.32 -42.01
N PHE A 7 -29.19 -8.24 -41.39
CA PHE A 7 -28.41 -7.38 -40.52
C PHE A 7 -28.31 -8.04 -39.14
N LEU A 8 -27.14 -8.62 -38.82
CA LEU A 8 -26.77 -9.01 -37.47
C LEU A 8 -26.42 -7.73 -36.70
N LEU A 9 -27.31 -7.31 -35.81
CA LEU A 9 -27.05 -6.24 -34.85
C LEU A 9 -26.11 -6.79 -33.77
N ALA A 10 -24.81 -6.52 -33.91
CA ALA A 10 -23.85 -6.77 -32.84
C ALA A 10 -24.13 -5.78 -31.70
N LEU A 11 -24.79 -6.22 -30.63
CA LEU A 11 -24.83 -5.48 -29.37
C LEU A 11 -23.40 -5.46 -28.81
N ALA A 12 -22.67 -4.39 -29.09
CA ALA A 12 -21.49 -4.02 -28.32
C ALA A 12 -21.96 -3.62 -26.91
N GLY A 13 -22.14 -4.61 -26.05
CA GLY A 13 -22.32 -4.37 -24.63
C GLY A 13 -21.06 -3.70 -24.11
N THR A 14 -21.14 -2.41 -23.80
CA THR A 14 -20.13 -1.75 -22.97
C THR A 14 -20.17 -2.44 -21.62
N ARG A 15 -19.28 -3.42 -21.41
CA ARG A 15 -18.97 -3.90 -20.07
C ARG A 15 -18.42 -2.68 -19.34
N LEU A 16 -19.21 -2.10 -18.44
CA LEU A 16 -18.69 -1.23 -17.40
C LEU A 16 -17.64 -2.09 -16.69
N VAL A 17 -16.35 -1.76 -16.88
CA VAL A 17 -15.27 -2.38 -16.12
C VAL A 17 -15.50 -1.93 -14.69
N GLN A 18 -16.12 -2.80 -13.90
CA GLN A 18 -16.28 -2.57 -12.47
C GLN A 18 -14.88 -2.54 -11.86
N ALA A 19 -14.59 -1.48 -11.11
CA ALA A 19 -13.32 -1.33 -10.39
C ALA A 19 -13.08 -2.58 -9.53
N ASP A 20 -11.86 -3.10 -9.57
CA ASP A 20 -11.49 -4.27 -8.80
C ASP A 20 -11.43 -3.88 -7.32
N THR A 21 -12.38 -4.40 -6.54
CA THR A 21 -12.44 -4.12 -5.10
C THR A 21 -11.46 -5.05 -4.40
N LEU A 22 -10.41 -4.48 -3.82
CA LEU A 22 -9.45 -5.21 -3.00
C LEU A 22 -10.07 -5.57 -1.65
N CYS A 23 -10.11 -6.86 -1.33
CA CYS A 23 -10.61 -7.38 -0.06
C CYS A 23 -9.50 -8.07 0.73
N SER A 24 -9.55 -7.91 2.05
CA SER A 24 -8.62 -8.50 2.99
C SER A 24 -9.27 -8.65 4.37
N LEU A 25 -8.56 -9.32 5.29
CA LEU A 25 -8.91 -9.30 6.70
C LEU A 25 -8.38 -8.01 7.35
N PRO A 26 -9.08 -7.45 8.35
CA PRO A 26 -8.51 -6.44 9.23
C PRO A 26 -7.17 -6.91 9.84
N PRO A 27 -6.16 -6.04 9.97
CA PRO A 27 -4.91 -6.37 10.65
C PRO A 27 -5.16 -6.97 12.05
N VAL A 28 -4.44 -8.04 12.38
CA VAL A 28 -4.59 -8.77 13.65
C VAL A 28 -4.38 -7.89 14.89
N THR A 29 -3.63 -6.81 14.74
CA THR A 29 -3.32 -5.83 15.77
C THR A 29 -4.49 -4.89 16.09
N TYR A 30 -5.39 -4.65 15.13
CA TYR A 30 -6.41 -3.60 15.22
C TYR A 30 -7.46 -3.87 16.29
N THR A 31 -7.88 -5.12 16.47
CA THR A 31 -8.89 -5.47 17.49
C THR A 31 -8.41 -5.11 18.91
N LYS A 32 -7.15 -5.47 19.24
CA LYS A 32 -6.56 -5.12 20.54
C LYS A 32 -6.30 -3.62 20.64
N ALA A 33 -5.83 -3.00 19.55
CA ALA A 33 -5.56 -1.57 19.50
C ALA A 33 -6.80 -0.70 19.77
N LYS A 34 -7.96 -1.03 19.18
CA LYS A 34 -9.22 -0.30 19.44
C LYS A 34 -9.61 -0.31 20.92
N THR A 35 -9.38 -1.43 21.61
CA THR A 35 -9.67 -1.57 23.04
C THR A 35 -8.65 -0.81 23.89
N ALA A 36 -7.37 -0.90 23.56
CA ALA A 36 -6.29 -0.25 24.30
C ALA A 36 -6.27 1.28 24.11
N TYR A 37 -6.69 1.77 22.94
CA TYR A 37 -6.60 3.17 22.53
C TYR A 37 -7.96 3.69 22.03
N PRO A 38 -8.95 3.90 22.92
CA PRO A 38 -10.30 4.30 22.53
C PRO A 38 -10.37 5.65 21.79
N ALA A 39 -9.40 6.55 22.02
CA ALA A 39 -9.30 7.80 21.26
C ALA A 39 -8.89 7.60 19.79
N SER A 40 -8.21 6.49 19.48
CA SER A 40 -7.79 6.12 18.12
C SER A 40 -8.78 5.15 17.45
N ALA A 41 -9.74 4.59 18.20
CA ALA A 41 -10.60 3.51 17.72
C ALA A 41 -11.41 3.88 16.47
N PHE A 42 -11.99 5.09 16.43
CA PHE A 42 -12.77 5.56 15.27
C PHE A 42 -11.94 5.60 13.97
N ALA A 43 -10.65 5.93 14.08
CA ALA A 43 -9.73 6.01 12.96
C ALA A 43 -9.38 4.59 12.47
N ILE A 44 -9.13 3.67 13.40
CA ILE A 44 -8.91 2.26 13.08
C ILE A 44 -10.14 1.67 12.36
N GLU A 45 -11.35 1.88 12.89
CA GLU A 45 -12.61 1.45 12.27
C GLU A 45 -12.82 2.06 10.86
N ALA A 46 -12.35 3.29 10.64
CA ALA A 46 -12.40 3.90 9.32
C ALA A 46 -11.43 3.22 8.33
N LEU A 47 -10.24 2.80 8.77
CA LEU A 47 -9.28 2.09 7.93
C LEU A 47 -9.71 0.65 7.63
N GLU A 48 -10.38 -0.04 8.56
CA GLU A 48 -10.91 -1.40 8.37
C GLU A 48 -11.91 -1.53 7.21
N LYS A 49 -12.43 -0.40 6.69
CA LYS A 49 -13.32 -0.37 5.52
C LYS A 49 -12.57 -0.48 4.19
N TYR A 50 -11.24 -0.42 4.20
CA TYR A 50 -10.41 -0.52 3.01
C TYR A 50 -9.59 -1.81 3.00
N GLY A 51 -9.20 -2.28 1.82
CA GLY A 51 -8.33 -3.45 1.67
C GLY A 51 -6.89 -3.15 2.10
N ILE A 52 -6.57 -3.45 3.36
CA ILE A 52 -5.19 -3.55 3.87
C ILE A 52 -4.72 -4.98 3.64
N ALA A 53 -3.77 -5.20 2.74
CA ALA A 53 -3.38 -6.55 2.31
C ALA A 53 -3.07 -7.45 3.50
N THR A 54 -3.65 -8.66 3.50
CA THR A 54 -3.43 -9.60 4.59
C THR A 54 -2.06 -10.22 4.48
N TRP A 55 -1.25 -10.09 5.53
CA TRP A 55 0.03 -10.78 5.63
C TRP A 55 -0.22 -12.25 5.94
N TYR A 56 -0.18 -13.08 4.91
CA TYR A 56 -0.14 -14.52 5.05
C TYR A 56 1.29 -14.89 5.42
N SER A 57 1.53 -15.04 6.72
CA SER A 57 2.86 -15.22 7.28
C SER A 57 2.95 -16.47 8.14
N ASP A 58 4.13 -17.07 8.17
CA ASP A 58 4.47 -18.22 8.97
C ASP A 58 4.86 -17.87 10.43
N ARG A 59 4.89 -16.58 10.78
CA ARG A 59 5.16 -16.11 12.14
C ARG A 59 3.97 -16.40 13.06
N LYS A 60 4.23 -17.03 14.19
CA LYS A 60 3.20 -17.34 15.20
C LYS A 60 2.44 -16.10 15.71
N ASP A 61 3.07 -14.94 15.74
CA ASP A 61 2.43 -13.68 16.18
C ASP A 61 1.31 -13.22 15.23
N ASN A 62 1.37 -13.64 13.97
CA ASN A 62 0.34 -13.40 12.96
C ASN A 62 -0.82 -14.42 13.04
N GLY A 63 -0.69 -15.44 13.89
CA GLY A 63 -1.66 -16.52 14.05
C GLY A 63 -1.37 -17.73 13.16
N ASP A 64 -2.38 -18.59 13.02
CA ASP A 64 -2.31 -19.77 12.15
C ASP A 64 -2.56 -19.36 10.68
N TYR A 65 -1.60 -19.65 9.81
CA TYR A 65 -1.70 -19.26 8.40
C TYR A 65 -2.85 -19.99 7.69
N ALA A 66 -3.11 -21.26 8.00
CA ALA A 66 -4.18 -22.03 7.36
C ALA A 66 -5.55 -21.44 7.69
N GLN A 67 -5.76 -21.09 8.96
CA GLN A 67 -6.97 -20.40 9.40
C GLN A 67 -7.07 -19.00 8.77
N THR A 68 -5.95 -18.30 8.59
CA THR A 68 -5.92 -17.00 7.90
C THR A 68 -6.42 -17.12 6.46
N ALA A 69 -5.96 -18.12 5.70
CA ALA A 69 -6.46 -18.37 4.34
C ALA A 69 -7.94 -18.73 4.33
N ALA A 70 -8.41 -19.57 5.26
CA ALA A 70 -9.83 -19.92 5.36
C ALA A 70 -10.72 -18.71 5.71
N ASN A 71 -10.25 -17.84 6.60
CA ASN A 71 -10.93 -16.60 6.97
C ASN A 71 -11.02 -15.63 5.79
N LEU A 72 -9.96 -15.51 4.97
CA LEU A 72 -9.98 -14.69 3.76
C LEU A 72 -11.08 -15.13 2.79
N VAL A 73 -11.14 -16.41 2.47
CA VAL A 73 -12.14 -16.95 1.52
C VAL A 73 -13.56 -16.76 2.05
N SER A 74 -13.78 -16.98 3.35
CA SER A 74 -15.09 -16.85 3.97
C SER A 74 -15.56 -15.40 4.18
N SER A 75 -14.63 -14.47 4.39
CA SER A 75 -14.95 -13.06 4.66
C SER A 75 -15.03 -12.21 3.39
N CYS A 76 -14.23 -12.54 2.38
CA CYS A 76 -14.17 -11.75 1.15
C CYS A 76 -15.29 -12.13 0.17
N PRO A 77 -16.04 -11.14 -0.37
CA PRO A 77 -17.04 -11.39 -1.42
C PRO A 77 -16.47 -12.07 -2.65
N GLU A 78 -17.24 -12.96 -3.30
CA GLU A 78 -16.82 -13.73 -4.48
C GLU A 78 -16.37 -12.86 -5.66
N ASP A 79 -16.96 -11.67 -5.83
CA ASP A 79 -16.65 -10.74 -6.91
C ASP A 79 -15.42 -9.85 -6.65
N SER A 80 -15.01 -9.75 -5.38
CA SER A 80 -13.82 -9.01 -4.94
C SER A 80 -12.52 -9.75 -5.24
N ARG A 81 -11.41 -9.01 -5.31
CA ARG A 81 -10.06 -9.58 -5.38
C ARG A 81 -9.46 -9.63 -3.98
N ILE A 82 -9.11 -10.83 -3.54
CA ILE A 82 -8.36 -11.03 -2.29
C ILE A 82 -6.95 -10.44 -2.44
N SER A 83 -6.48 -9.61 -1.50
CA SER A 83 -5.12 -9.05 -1.51
C SER A 83 -4.27 -9.63 -0.38
N ILE A 84 -3.14 -10.25 -0.75
CA ILE A 84 -2.28 -11.00 0.17
C ILE A 84 -0.83 -10.58 -0.02
N VAL A 85 -0.13 -10.36 1.09
CA VAL A 85 1.33 -10.38 1.15
C VAL A 85 1.75 -11.78 1.56
N VAL A 86 2.42 -12.51 0.67
CA VAL A 86 2.96 -13.85 0.96
C VAL A 86 4.30 -13.66 1.64
N TYR A 87 4.43 -14.10 2.89
CA TYR A 87 5.60 -13.83 3.71
C TYR A 87 5.98 -15.00 4.63
N GLY A 88 6.48 -16.07 4.02
CA GLY A 88 6.82 -17.33 4.70
C GLY A 88 8.12 -17.97 4.21
N LEU A 89 8.99 -17.24 3.52
CA LEU A 89 10.22 -17.80 2.97
C LEU A 89 11.16 -18.32 4.09
N PRO A 90 11.78 -19.51 3.94
CA PRO A 90 12.69 -20.06 4.95
C PRO A 90 13.98 -19.23 5.02
N ASN A 91 14.48 -18.96 6.22
CA ASN A 91 15.61 -18.06 6.45
C ASN A 91 15.36 -16.63 5.93
N LYS A 92 14.10 -16.15 5.95
CA LYS A 92 13.75 -14.77 5.60
C LYS A 92 14.47 -13.73 6.47
N ASP A 93 14.49 -12.50 5.97
CA ASP A 93 15.17 -11.34 6.58
C ASP A 93 16.64 -11.63 6.92
N CYS A 94 17.38 -12.28 6.01
CA CYS A 94 18.75 -12.73 6.27
C CYS A 94 19.72 -11.61 6.69
N ALA A 95 19.42 -10.36 6.33
CA ALA A 95 20.22 -9.19 6.70
C ALA A 95 19.85 -8.61 8.08
N ALA A 96 18.58 -8.27 8.29
CA ALA A 96 18.12 -7.56 9.50
C ALA A 96 17.70 -8.50 10.64
N LYS A 97 17.25 -9.72 10.34
CA LYS A 97 16.80 -10.76 11.29
C LYS A 97 15.61 -10.38 12.19
N GLU A 98 15.06 -9.18 12.07
CA GLU A 98 13.99 -8.66 12.94
C GLU A 98 12.68 -9.45 12.82
N SER A 99 12.36 -10.03 11.66
CA SER A 99 11.11 -10.79 11.47
C SER A 99 11.31 -12.30 11.33
N ALA A 100 12.52 -12.81 11.57
CA ALA A 100 12.79 -14.26 11.54
C ALA A 100 12.28 -14.96 12.82
N VAL A 101 12.10 -14.23 13.92
CA VAL A 101 11.66 -14.78 15.20
C VAL A 101 10.21 -15.29 15.11
N GLY A 102 10.01 -16.53 15.58
CA GLY A 102 8.69 -17.17 15.61
C GLY A 102 8.24 -17.77 14.28
N SER A 103 9.09 -17.80 13.27
CA SER A 103 8.86 -18.43 11.97
C SER A 103 8.65 -19.94 12.11
N THR A 104 7.68 -20.49 11.40
CA THR A 104 7.35 -21.93 11.40
C THR A 104 7.84 -22.64 10.14
N VAL A 105 8.10 -21.91 9.06
CA VAL A 105 8.68 -22.44 7.83
C VAL A 105 10.21 -22.43 7.96
N GLN A 106 10.82 -23.61 8.01
CA GLN A 106 12.26 -23.77 8.28
C GLN A 106 13.03 -24.37 7.10
N SER A 107 12.31 -24.88 6.10
CA SER A 107 12.89 -25.55 4.94
C SER A 107 12.11 -25.27 3.66
N ALA A 108 12.70 -25.60 2.51
CA ALA A 108 12.00 -25.50 1.22
C ALA A 108 10.74 -26.40 1.16
N SER A 109 10.77 -27.58 1.80
CA SER A 109 9.58 -28.46 1.87
C SER A 109 8.47 -27.88 2.74
N ASP A 110 8.82 -27.21 3.85
CA ASP A 110 7.83 -26.52 4.67
C ASP A 110 7.21 -25.36 3.89
N TYR A 111 8.02 -24.63 3.11
CA TYR A 111 7.55 -23.53 2.28
C TYR A 111 6.59 -24.01 1.19
N VAL A 112 6.87 -25.14 0.54
CA VAL A 112 5.93 -25.77 -0.40
C VAL A 112 4.61 -26.14 0.31
N THR A 113 4.66 -26.66 1.54
CA THR A 113 3.46 -27.00 2.32
C THR A 113 2.65 -25.75 2.68
N PHE A 114 3.32 -24.69 3.11
CA PHE A 114 2.75 -23.39 3.41
C PHE A 114 2.04 -22.77 2.19
N LEU A 115 2.67 -22.83 1.02
CA LEU A 115 2.11 -22.34 -0.24
C LEU A 115 0.95 -23.21 -0.74
N ASN A 116 1.06 -24.54 -0.66
CA ASN A 116 -0.03 -25.44 -1.06
C ASN A 116 -1.27 -25.26 -0.19
N THR A 117 -1.09 -24.98 1.10
CA THR A 117 -2.21 -24.63 1.99
C THR A 117 -2.92 -23.37 1.51
N LEU A 118 -2.15 -22.34 1.13
CA LEU A 118 -2.70 -21.11 0.58
C LEU A 118 -3.45 -21.35 -0.73
N THR A 119 -2.79 -21.95 -1.71
CA THR A 119 -3.33 -22.11 -3.08
C THR A 119 -4.55 -23.01 -3.10
N SER A 120 -4.55 -24.11 -2.35
CA SER A 120 -5.70 -25.01 -2.25
C SER A 120 -6.91 -24.34 -1.58
N THR A 121 -6.67 -23.52 -0.56
CA THR A 121 -7.75 -22.80 0.16
C THR A 121 -8.33 -21.68 -0.69
N ILE A 122 -7.49 -20.85 -1.31
CA ILE A 122 -7.92 -19.74 -2.19
C ILE A 122 -8.62 -20.28 -3.46
N GLY A 123 -8.20 -21.44 -3.96
CA GLY A 123 -8.76 -22.06 -5.16
C GLY A 123 -8.67 -21.12 -6.37
N ASN A 124 -9.79 -20.94 -7.07
CA ASN A 124 -9.88 -20.10 -8.27
C ASN A 124 -10.36 -18.67 -7.99
N ARG A 125 -10.38 -18.21 -6.73
CA ARG A 125 -10.79 -16.82 -6.41
C ARG A 125 -9.85 -15.82 -7.09
N LYS A 126 -10.36 -14.63 -7.44
CA LYS A 126 -9.51 -13.52 -7.85
C LYS A 126 -8.59 -13.16 -6.68
N VAL A 127 -7.29 -13.13 -6.95
CA VAL A 127 -6.30 -12.86 -5.90
C VAL A 127 -5.13 -12.03 -6.45
N LEU A 128 -4.63 -11.11 -5.64
CA LEU A 128 -3.39 -10.37 -5.84
C LEU A 128 -2.39 -10.82 -4.77
N TYR A 129 -1.22 -11.27 -5.22
CA TYR A 129 -0.11 -11.62 -4.35
C TYR A 129 1.02 -10.58 -4.48
N ILE A 130 1.41 -9.97 -3.36
CA ILE A 130 2.75 -9.39 -3.20
C ILE A 130 3.64 -10.52 -2.71
N LEU A 131 4.62 -10.92 -3.50
CA LEU A 131 5.44 -12.09 -3.19
C LEU A 131 6.71 -11.69 -2.45
N GLU A 132 6.83 -12.18 -1.22
CA GLU A 132 8.03 -12.20 -0.37
C GLU A 132 8.79 -10.88 -0.36
N PRO A 133 8.26 -9.86 0.34
CA PRO A 133 8.96 -8.60 0.58
C PRO A 133 10.44 -8.78 0.90
N ASP A 134 11.27 -7.91 0.34
CA ASP A 134 12.74 -7.87 0.47
C ASP A 134 13.52 -9.03 -0.19
N ALA A 135 12.88 -10.14 -0.57
CA ALA A 135 13.62 -11.32 -1.05
C ALA A 135 14.44 -11.04 -2.32
N ILE A 136 13.86 -10.39 -3.33
CA ILE A 136 14.62 -10.02 -4.55
C ILE A 136 15.63 -8.91 -4.23
N GLY A 137 15.30 -8.00 -3.32
CA GLY A 137 16.22 -6.95 -2.90
C GLY A 137 17.49 -7.52 -2.26
N LEU A 138 17.33 -8.52 -1.39
CA LEU A 138 18.42 -9.23 -0.71
C LEU A 138 19.16 -10.24 -1.62
N LEU A 139 18.53 -10.70 -2.70
CA LEU A 139 19.22 -11.42 -3.77
C LEU A 139 20.12 -10.50 -4.61
N ALA A 140 19.68 -9.26 -4.82
CA ALA A 140 20.42 -8.24 -5.57
C ALA A 140 21.52 -7.55 -4.75
N ASP A 141 21.51 -7.70 -3.43
CA ASP A 141 22.53 -7.15 -2.54
C ASP A 141 23.88 -7.90 -2.64
N THR A 142 24.95 -7.15 -2.41
CA THR A 142 26.34 -7.59 -2.43
C THR A 142 26.74 -8.50 -1.27
N THR A 143 25.98 -8.52 -0.18
CA THR A 143 26.25 -9.39 0.98
C THR A 143 26.08 -10.87 0.66
N GLY A 144 25.34 -11.22 -0.39
CA GLY A 144 25.09 -12.60 -0.81
C GLY A 144 24.18 -13.39 0.14
N CYS A 145 23.50 -12.73 1.09
CA CYS A 145 22.68 -13.42 2.08
C CYS A 145 21.47 -14.13 1.42
N GLY A 146 20.78 -13.46 0.48
CA GLY A 146 19.65 -14.06 -0.23
C GLY A 146 20.04 -15.28 -1.08
N ASN A 147 21.24 -15.25 -1.67
CA ASN A 147 21.78 -16.39 -2.42
C ASN A 147 22.06 -17.58 -1.48
N SER A 148 22.73 -17.32 -0.37
CA SER A 148 23.06 -18.35 0.63
C SER A 148 21.82 -18.96 1.29
N ALA A 149 20.76 -18.17 1.42
CA ALA A 149 19.47 -18.60 1.96
C ALA A 149 18.55 -19.28 0.92
N GLY A 150 18.98 -19.40 -0.34
CA GLY A 150 18.23 -20.12 -1.37
C GLY A 150 16.97 -19.40 -1.87
N TYR A 151 16.93 -18.06 -1.79
CA TYR A 151 15.73 -17.28 -2.10
C TYR A 151 15.28 -17.48 -3.55
N LEU A 152 16.20 -17.53 -4.51
CA LEU A 152 15.86 -17.66 -5.93
C LEU A 152 15.06 -18.93 -6.22
N ALA A 153 15.51 -20.09 -5.73
CA ALA A 153 14.84 -21.37 -5.94
C ALA A 153 13.46 -21.42 -5.25
N ASN A 154 13.33 -20.84 -4.06
CA ASN A 154 12.06 -20.74 -3.35
C ASN A 154 11.08 -19.80 -4.08
N LEU A 155 11.54 -18.66 -4.61
CA LEU A 155 10.71 -17.75 -5.40
C LEU A 155 10.22 -18.40 -6.70
N GLN A 156 11.07 -19.15 -7.41
CA GLN A 156 10.66 -19.93 -8.59
C GLN A 156 9.56 -20.94 -8.23
N THR A 157 9.73 -21.65 -7.11
CA THR A 157 8.72 -22.59 -6.59
C THR A 157 7.41 -21.88 -6.25
N ALA A 158 7.47 -20.74 -5.56
CA ALA A 158 6.30 -19.95 -5.20
C ALA A 158 5.53 -19.47 -6.43
N ILE A 159 6.22 -18.91 -7.43
CA ILE A 159 5.59 -18.46 -8.68
C ILE A 159 4.91 -19.63 -9.39
N GLY A 160 5.55 -20.80 -9.45
CA GLY A 160 4.97 -22.00 -10.06
C GLY A 160 3.68 -22.45 -9.38
N LEU A 161 3.65 -22.48 -8.04
CA LEU A 161 2.47 -22.90 -7.27
C LEU A 161 1.36 -21.85 -7.31
N LEU A 162 1.67 -20.57 -7.08
CA LEU A 162 0.70 -19.48 -7.08
C LEU A 162 0.08 -19.27 -8.47
N SER A 163 0.83 -19.52 -9.54
CA SER A 163 0.35 -19.38 -10.92
C SER A 163 -0.67 -20.44 -11.34
N GLN A 164 -0.88 -21.50 -10.55
CA GLN A 164 -1.91 -22.51 -10.85
C GLN A 164 -3.34 -21.95 -10.75
N ASN A 165 -3.53 -20.87 -10.01
CA ASN A 165 -4.80 -20.13 -10.02
C ASN A 165 -4.84 -19.20 -11.25
N GLU A 166 -5.72 -19.51 -12.20
CA GLU A 166 -5.87 -18.76 -13.45
C GLU A 166 -6.23 -17.27 -13.25
N ASN A 167 -6.87 -16.94 -12.12
CA ASN A 167 -7.31 -15.59 -11.75
C ASN A 167 -6.31 -14.83 -10.86
N ALA A 168 -5.16 -15.44 -10.54
CA ALA A 168 -4.11 -14.79 -9.77
C ALA A 168 -3.38 -13.71 -10.57
N VAL A 169 -2.95 -12.67 -9.86
CA VAL A 169 -1.93 -11.73 -10.31
C VAL A 169 -0.83 -11.66 -9.26
N ILE A 170 0.43 -11.82 -9.69
CA ILE A 170 1.59 -11.85 -8.81
C ILE A 170 2.47 -10.63 -9.10
N TYR A 171 2.79 -9.87 -8.05
CA TYR A 171 3.75 -8.77 -8.10
C TYR A 171 4.94 -9.12 -7.22
N LEU A 172 6.12 -9.10 -7.81
CA LEU A 172 7.36 -9.44 -7.12
C LEU A 172 7.84 -8.22 -6.33
N ASP A 173 7.98 -8.34 -5.01
CA ASP A 173 8.62 -7.26 -4.27
C ASP A 173 10.12 -7.21 -4.60
N VAL A 174 10.62 -6.01 -4.88
CA VAL A 174 12.03 -5.82 -5.28
C VAL A 174 12.81 -4.92 -4.34
N GLY A 175 12.19 -4.42 -3.26
CA GLY A 175 12.74 -3.35 -2.42
C GLY A 175 13.05 -2.09 -3.24
N TYR A 176 12.23 -1.04 -3.15
CA TYR A 176 12.31 0.10 -4.10
C TYR A 176 13.72 0.71 -4.25
N TRP A 177 14.53 0.70 -3.18
CA TRP A 177 15.88 1.27 -3.14
C TRP A 177 16.84 0.57 -4.11
N THR A 178 16.59 -0.69 -4.44
CA THR A 178 17.44 -1.44 -5.38
C THR A 178 17.37 -0.87 -6.79
N LEU A 179 16.26 -0.22 -7.16
CA LEU A 179 16.08 0.40 -8.46
C LEU A 179 16.71 1.80 -8.54
N GLU A 180 17.17 2.36 -7.42
CA GLU A 180 17.82 3.68 -7.39
C GLU A 180 19.29 3.63 -7.82
N TYR A 181 19.93 2.46 -7.73
CA TYR A 181 21.35 2.30 -8.01
C TYR A 181 21.58 1.37 -9.21
N PRO A 182 22.48 1.72 -10.16
CA PRO A 182 22.67 0.93 -11.38
C PRO A 182 23.07 -0.54 -11.15
N ALA A 183 23.93 -0.80 -10.16
CA ALA A 183 24.41 -2.15 -9.88
C ALA A 183 23.29 -3.07 -9.39
N THR A 184 22.56 -2.66 -8.34
CA THR A 184 21.42 -3.42 -7.80
C THR A 184 20.27 -3.47 -8.80
N SER A 185 19.99 -2.40 -9.54
CA SER A 185 18.96 -2.39 -10.57
C SER A 185 19.26 -3.41 -11.67
N THR A 186 20.51 -3.47 -12.16
CA THR A 186 20.92 -4.49 -13.14
C THR A 186 20.73 -5.91 -12.61
N ALA A 187 21.10 -6.15 -11.34
CA ALA A 187 20.90 -7.45 -10.70
C ALA A 187 19.41 -7.81 -10.59
N VAL A 188 18.56 -6.88 -10.13
CA VAL A 188 17.11 -7.06 -10.06
C VAL A 188 16.52 -7.39 -11.43
N ILE A 189 16.93 -6.70 -12.49
CA ILE A 189 16.47 -7.00 -13.85
C ILE A 189 16.85 -8.42 -14.26
N GLY A 190 18.08 -8.86 -13.95
CA GLY A 190 18.53 -10.23 -14.20
C GLY A 190 17.74 -11.28 -13.41
N ILE A 191 17.39 -10.99 -12.16
CA ILE A 191 16.60 -11.88 -11.29
C ILE A 191 15.15 -11.96 -11.77
N VAL A 192 14.51 -10.82 -12.04
CA VAL A 192 13.11 -10.78 -12.52
C VAL A 192 12.99 -11.50 -13.86
N LYS A 193 13.95 -11.36 -14.77
CA LYS A 193 13.97 -12.15 -16.04
C LYS A 193 14.02 -13.66 -15.82
N GLN A 194 14.67 -14.13 -14.75
CA GLN A 194 14.69 -15.56 -14.41
C GLN A 194 13.38 -16.04 -13.77
N LEU A 195 12.66 -15.15 -13.08
CA LEU A 195 11.43 -15.46 -12.36
C LEU A 195 10.18 -15.39 -13.26
N VAL A 196 10.17 -14.46 -14.22
CA VAL A 196 9.07 -14.31 -15.19
C VAL A 196 9.20 -15.39 -16.27
N THR A 197 8.41 -16.44 -16.12
CA THR A 197 8.36 -17.57 -17.06
C THR A 197 7.08 -17.56 -17.89
N ALA A 198 7.10 -18.22 -19.05
CA ALA A 198 5.92 -18.36 -19.89
C ALA A 198 4.78 -19.05 -19.13
N GLY A 199 3.59 -18.46 -19.16
CA GLY A 199 2.42 -18.95 -18.43
C GLY A 199 2.38 -18.57 -16.95
N SER A 200 3.43 -17.96 -16.40
CA SER A 200 3.38 -17.41 -15.04
C SER A 200 2.35 -16.30 -14.93
N LYS A 201 1.76 -16.17 -13.74
CA LYS A 201 0.80 -15.10 -13.41
C LYS A 201 1.48 -13.82 -12.90
N VAL A 202 2.78 -13.70 -13.12
CA VAL A 202 3.54 -12.49 -12.77
C VAL A 202 3.11 -11.34 -13.67
N LYS A 203 2.65 -10.25 -13.05
CA LYS A 203 2.22 -9.01 -13.71
C LYS A 203 3.23 -7.88 -13.59
N GLY A 204 4.25 -8.05 -12.75
CA GLY A 204 5.37 -7.14 -12.63
C GLY A 204 5.86 -7.07 -11.20
N ILE A 205 6.08 -5.85 -10.68
CA ILE A 205 6.77 -5.64 -9.40
C ILE A 205 5.94 -4.84 -8.39
N SER A 206 6.15 -5.11 -7.10
CA SER A 206 5.70 -4.27 -6.01
C SER A 206 6.81 -3.30 -5.62
N LEU A 207 6.45 -2.04 -5.42
CA LEU A 207 7.36 -1.02 -4.91
C LEU A 207 6.81 -0.40 -3.63
N ASN A 208 7.74 0.09 -2.82
CA ASN A 208 7.46 0.85 -1.59
C ASN A 208 6.83 0.05 -0.44
N THR A 209 6.78 -1.28 -0.52
CA THR A 209 6.28 -2.13 0.57
C THR A 209 6.93 -1.73 1.88
N SER A 210 6.10 -1.36 2.87
CA SER A 210 6.56 -0.87 4.17
C SER A 210 7.45 0.38 4.14
N ASN A 211 7.42 1.19 3.08
CA ASN A 211 8.23 2.41 2.95
C ASN A 211 7.37 3.65 2.60
N TYR A 212 8.01 4.78 2.29
CA TYR A 212 7.39 6.11 2.38
C TYR A 212 7.50 6.93 1.09
N GLN A 213 8.10 6.39 0.03
CA GLN A 213 8.45 7.16 -1.16
C GLN A 213 7.22 7.70 -1.91
N SER A 214 7.34 8.92 -2.45
CA SER A 214 6.25 9.56 -3.18
C SER A 214 5.86 8.77 -4.42
N THR A 215 4.58 8.82 -4.79
CA THR A 215 4.06 8.17 -6.00
C THR A 215 4.76 8.64 -7.28
N SER A 216 5.20 9.90 -7.34
CA SER A 216 5.98 10.44 -8.46
C SER A 216 7.35 9.78 -8.61
N LYS A 217 8.07 9.58 -7.49
CA LYS A 217 9.35 8.88 -7.48
C LYS A 217 9.17 7.42 -7.88
N LEU A 218 8.17 6.76 -7.32
CA LEU A 218 7.85 5.36 -7.63
C LEU A 218 7.46 5.17 -9.11
N SER A 219 6.69 6.08 -9.70
CA SER A 219 6.35 6.07 -11.13
C SER A 219 7.58 6.21 -12.03
N THR A 220 8.55 7.03 -11.62
CA THR A 220 9.83 7.16 -12.32
C THR A 220 10.62 5.86 -12.24
N LEU A 221 10.73 5.25 -11.06
CA LEU A 221 11.41 3.95 -10.88
C LEU A 221 10.74 2.84 -11.69
N CYS A 222 9.41 2.79 -11.70
CA CYS A 222 8.64 1.82 -12.50
C CYS A 222 8.94 1.96 -14.00
N SER A 223 8.96 3.19 -14.51
CA SER A 223 9.23 3.46 -15.93
C SER A 223 10.66 3.08 -16.32
N ASN A 224 11.62 3.33 -15.43
CA ASN A 224 13.02 2.91 -15.60
C ASN A 224 13.14 1.38 -15.60
N PHE A 225 12.44 0.70 -14.70
CA PHE A 225 12.37 -0.76 -14.66
C PHE A 225 11.81 -1.33 -15.97
N GLN A 226 10.67 -0.85 -16.46
CA GLN A 226 10.05 -1.29 -17.72
C GLN A 226 10.99 -1.11 -18.91
N SER A 227 11.70 0.01 -18.95
CA SER A 227 12.70 0.30 -19.97
C SER A 227 13.88 -0.67 -19.91
N ALA A 228 14.43 -0.91 -18.71
CA ALA A 228 15.59 -1.78 -18.52
C ALA A 228 15.26 -3.27 -18.73
N ILE A 229 14.06 -3.72 -18.34
CA ILE A 229 13.64 -5.10 -18.55
C ILE A 229 13.23 -5.35 -20.00
N GLY A 230 12.85 -4.29 -20.73
CA GLY A 230 12.40 -4.36 -22.11
C GLY A 230 10.97 -4.87 -22.26
N SER A 231 10.10 -4.57 -21.27
CA SER A 231 8.69 -4.99 -21.28
C SER A 231 7.80 -3.92 -20.66
N THR A 232 6.84 -3.45 -21.45
CA THR A 232 5.76 -2.57 -20.98
C THR A 232 4.59 -3.34 -20.38
N ASP A 233 4.56 -4.67 -20.52
CA ASP A 233 3.50 -5.53 -19.97
C ASP A 233 3.72 -5.87 -18.50
N LEU A 234 4.95 -5.67 -17.99
CA LEU A 234 5.27 -5.79 -16.58
C LEU A 234 5.03 -4.45 -15.88
N HIS A 235 3.87 -4.33 -15.23
CA HIS A 235 3.44 -3.12 -14.52
C HIS A 235 3.95 -3.08 -13.08
N CYS A 236 3.67 -1.99 -12.37
CA CYS A 236 3.98 -1.88 -10.95
C CYS A 236 2.71 -1.75 -10.09
N ILE A 237 2.85 -2.06 -8.81
CA ILE A 237 1.92 -1.66 -7.75
C ILE A 237 2.69 -0.92 -6.66
N PHE A 238 2.05 0.05 -6.03
CA PHE A 238 2.69 0.87 -4.99
C PHE A 238 2.01 0.67 -3.65
N ASP A 239 2.79 0.34 -2.62
CA ASP A 239 2.32 0.47 -1.25
C ASP A 239 2.22 1.95 -0.89
N THR A 240 0.99 2.45 -0.71
CA THR A 240 0.67 3.84 -0.36
C THR A 240 0.24 3.97 1.10
N SER A 241 0.41 2.94 1.92
CA SER A 241 -0.02 2.91 3.33
C SER A 241 0.51 4.07 4.17
N ARG A 242 1.70 4.58 3.86
CA ARG A 242 2.41 5.60 4.66
C ARG A 242 3.14 6.66 3.84
N ASN A 243 2.85 6.80 2.56
CA ASN A 243 3.71 7.53 1.61
C ASN A 243 3.27 8.96 1.26
N ARG A 244 2.29 9.53 1.97
CA ARG A 244 1.69 10.83 1.58
C ARG A 244 2.70 11.95 1.47
N ASN A 245 3.58 12.05 2.44
CA ASN A 245 4.56 13.14 2.55
C ASN A 245 5.88 12.83 1.80
N GLY A 246 5.96 11.66 1.14
CA GLY A 246 7.22 11.17 0.58
C GLY A 246 8.20 10.67 1.64
N GLY A 247 9.28 10.04 1.17
CA GLY A 247 10.33 9.55 2.06
C GLY A 247 11.20 10.68 2.56
N PRO A 248 11.70 10.62 3.81
CA PRO A 248 12.57 11.64 4.36
C PRO A 248 13.91 11.65 3.62
N SER A 249 14.55 12.82 3.52
CA SER A 249 15.86 12.98 2.86
C SER A 249 16.99 12.21 3.55
N SER A 250 16.80 11.84 4.83
CA SER A 250 17.70 10.98 5.59
C SER A 250 17.67 9.51 5.17
N ASN A 251 16.73 9.11 4.30
CA ASN A 251 16.39 7.72 3.99
C ASN A 251 15.99 6.91 5.23
N GLU A 252 15.47 7.57 6.27
CA GLU A 252 14.87 6.87 7.40
C GLU A 252 13.72 5.99 6.92
N TRP A 253 13.69 4.76 7.42
CA TRP A 253 12.71 3.75 7.06
C TRP A 253 11.95 3.22 8.28
N CYS A 254 12.48 3.42 9.48
CA CYS A 254 11.94 2.82 10.69
C CYS A 254 11.04 3.84 11.40
N ASN A 255 9.73 3.55 11.50
CA ASN A 255 8.76 4.36 12.25
C ASN A 255 8.87 5.88 11.96
N VAL A 256 8.81 6.27 10.68
CA VAL A 256 9.05 7.65 10.25
C VAL A 256 7.96 8.59 10.80
N LYS A 257 8.35 9.53 11.65
CA LYS A 257 7.49 10.49 12.32
C LYS A 257 6.79 11.44 11.35
N SER A 258 7.52 11.92 10.34
CA SER A 258 7.03 12.86 9.33
C SER A 258 6.11 12.22 8.26
N ALA A 259 5.90 10.91 8.30
CA ALA A 259 5.09 10.20 7.32
C ALA A 259 3.58 10.43 7.53
N GLY A 260 2.78 10.16 6.49
CA GLY A 260 1.33 10.23 6.53
C GLY A 260 0.68 9.15 5.68
N ILE A 261 -0.51 8.67 6.07
CA ILE A 261 -1.27 7.70 5.27
C ILE A 261 -1.54 8.28 3.88
N GLY A 262 -1.13 7.57 2.84
CA GLY A 262 -1.21 8.00 1.45
C GLY A 262 -2.55 7.73 0.79
N ALA A 263 -2.51 7.66 -0.55
CA ALA A 263 -3.67 7.38 -1.37
C ALA A 263 -4.36 6.07 -0.96
N LEU A 264 -5.69 6.03 -1.02
CA LEU A 264 -6.49 4.85 -0.69
C LEU A 264 -6.22 3.70 -1.67
N PRO A 265 -6.39 2.43 -1.25
CA PRO A 265 -6.26 1.29 -2.14
C PRO A 265 -7.25 1.38 -3.31
N THR A 266 -6.77 1.22 -4.54
CA THR A 266 -7.56 1.35 -5.77
C THR A 266 -6.81 0.81 -6.98
N ASP A 267 -7.54 0.30 -7.97
CA ASP A 267 -7.05 0.00 -9.32
C ASP A 267 -7.11 1.22 -10.26
N GLN A 268 -7.80 2.29 -9.84
CA GLN A 268 -7.93 3.55 -10.58
C GLN A 268 -6.83 4.54 -10.18
N THR A 269 -5.57 4.16 -10.41
CA THR A 269 -4.39 4.94 -9.99
C THR A 269 -4.21 6.25 -10.76
N GLY A 270 -4.71 6.29 -12.00
CA GLY A 270 -4.47 7.40 -12.94
C GLY A 270 -3.06 7.40 -13.54
N ILE A 271 -2.24 6.38 -13.27
CA ILE A 271 -0.87 6.24 -13.79
C ILE A 271 -0.83 5.01 -14.68
N SER A 272 -0.47 5.18 -15.96
CA SER A 272 -0.69 4.16 -17.01
C SER A 272 0.04 2.84 -16.80
N ASN A 273 1.17 2.83 -16.09
CA ASN A 273 1.96 1.64 -15.79
C ASN A 273 1.87 1.19 -14.32
N VAL A 274 0.84 1.64 -13.61
CA VAL A 274 0.60 1.27 -12.21
C VAL A 274 -0.80 0.69 -12.06
N ASP A 275 -0.85 -0.60 -11.77
CA ASP A 275 -2.12 -1.33 -11.72
C ASP A 275 -2.90 -1.02 -10.44
N TYR A 276 -2.21 -0.87 -9.31
CA TYR A 276 -2.84 -0.66 -8.01
C TYR A 276 -2.04 0.29 -7.13
N PHE A 277 -2.77 1.15 -6.41
CA PHE A 277 -2.36 1.57 -5.07
C PHE A 277 -2.87 0.54 -4.07
N ILE A 278 -2.02 0.11 -3.17
CA ILE A 278 -2.34 -0.90 -2.16
C ILE A 278 -1.84 -0.42 -0.81
N TRP A 279 -2.49 -0.84 0.27
CA TRP A 279 -1.93 -0.71 1.62
C TRP A 279 -1.36 -2.06 2.02
N ALA A 280 -0.05 -2.24 1.81
CA ALA A 280 0.61 -3.51 2.14
C ALA A 280 1.02 -3.52 3.61
N LYS A 281 1.75 -2.51 4.09
CA LYS A 281 2.02 -2.35 5.53
C LYS A 281 0.76 -1.85 6.26
N PRO A 282 0.29 -2.51 7.32
CA PRO A 282 -0.80 -1.99 8.14
C PRO A 282 -0.41 -0.64 8.78
N PRO A 283 -1.16 0.45 8.51
CA PRO A 283 -0.90 1.72 9.16
C PRO A 283 -1.01 1.58 10.68
N GLY A 284 0.04 1.97 11.39
CA GLY A 284 0.13 1.87 12.86
C GLY A 284 0.94 0.69 13.38
N ASP A 285 1.21 -0.35 12.59
CA ASP A 285 2.09 -1.43 13.04
C ASP A 285 3.56 -0.98 12.97
N SER A 286 4.30 -1.17 14.06
CA SER A 286 5.72 -0.79 14.18
C SER A 286 6.60 -1.50 13.14
N ASP A 287 7.65 -0.83 12.69
CA ASP A 287 8.74 -1.41 11.89
C ASP A 287 9.81 -2.09 12.76
N GLY A 288 9.81 -1.85 14.07
CA GLY A 288 10.82 -2.32 15.02
C GLY A 288 10.97 -1.37 16.20
N THR A 289 11.90 -1.67 17.12
CA THR A 289 12.16 -0.76 18.25
C THR A 289 12.74 0.57 17.78
N CYS A 290 13.47 0.55 16.67
CA CYS A 290 14.04 1.72 16.01
C CYS A 290 14.95 2.58 16.93
N ASP A 291 15.69 1.91 17.82
CA ASP A 291 16.57 2.55 18.81
C ASP A 291 17.81 3.21 18.14
N GLY A 292 18.16 4.42 18.58
CA GLY A 292 19.40 5.09 18.15
C GLY A 292 19.46 5.50 16.67
N ARG A 293 18.31 5.66 16.03
CA ARG A 293 18.18 6.02 14.61
C ARG A 293 18.13 7.54 14.39
N THR A 294 17.60 8.00 13.26
CA THR A 294 17.55 9.43 12.94
C THR A 294 16.54 10.18 13.83
N PRO A 295 16.61 11.52 13.95
CA PRO A 295 15.61 12.31 14.69
C PRO A 295 14.17 12.20 14.19
N ASP A 296 13.99 11.73 12.95
CA ASP A 296 12.68 11.48 12.34
C ASP A 296 12.17 10.06 12.59
N SER A 297 12.95 9.20 13.27
CA SER A 297 12.54 7.86 13.69
C SER A 297 11.87 7.91 15.05
N MET A 298 10.67 7.32 15.17
CA MET A 298 10.02 7.12 16.46
C MET A 298 10.48 5.80 17.09
N GLN A 299 11.05 5.87 18.29
CA GLN A 299 11.33 4.69 19.09
C GLN A 299 10.01 4.02 19.48
N GLY A 300 9.85 2.74 19.14
CA GLY A 300 8.57 2.03 19.20
C GLY A 300 8.65 0.63 19.81
N PRO A 301 7.53 -0.11 19.81
CA PRO A 301 7.54 -1.53 20.18
C PRO A 301 8.17 -2.38 19.06
N GLY A 302 8.36 -3.67 19.32
CA GLY A 302 8.87 -4.62 18.31
C GLY A 302 8.05 -4.66 17.02
N ALA A 303 8.67 -5.13 15.93
CA ALA A 303 8.07 -5.13 14.61
C ALA A 303 6.74 -5.91 14.56
N GLY A 304 5.72 -5.31 13.96
CA GLY A 304 4.36 -5.89 13.86
C GLY A 304 3.49 -5.69 15.11
N VAL A 305 3.97 -4.98 16.14
CA VAL A 305 3.15 -4.55 17.27
C VAL A 305 2.51 -3.20 16.95
N PHE A 306 1.24 -3.01 17.31
CA PHE A 306 0.57 -1.72 17.12
C PHE A 306 1.27 -0.63 17.92
N PHE A 307 1.65 0.45 17.24
CA PHE A 307 2.32 1.62 17.78
C PHE A 307 1.40 2.83 17.65
N ASN A 308 0.68 3.13 18.73
CA ASN A 308 -0.38 4.13 18.72
C ASN A 308 0.11 5.55 18.42
N GLU A 309 1.29 5.94 18.90
CA GLU A 309 1.87 7.26 18.65
C GLU A 309 2.23 7.43 17.17
N LEU A 310 2.83 6.39 16.56
CA LEU A 310 3.09 6.36 15.12
C LEU A 310 1.77 6.41 14.34
N PHE A 311 0.77 5.63 14.75
CA PHE A 311 -0.55 5.62 14.12
C PHE A 311 -1.21 7.00 14.13
N GLN A 312 -1.19 7.69 15.27
CA GLN A 312 -1.70 9.06 15.39
C GLN A 312 -0.99 10.01 14.43
N SER A 313 0.34 9.92 14.37
CA SER A 313 1.16 10.72 13.46
C SER A 313 0.77 10.49 11.99
N LEU A 314 0.68 9.22 11.58
CA LEU A 314 0.32 8.81 10.22
C LEU A 314 -1.09 9.26 9.84
N TRP A 315 -2.07 9.09 10.75
CA TRP A 315 -3.46 9.45 10.54
C TRP A 315 -3.63 10.98 10.40
N ASN A 316 -3.10 11.74 11.35
CA ASN A 316 -3.26 13.19 11.40
C ASN A 316 -2.61 13.90 10.20
N GLN A 317 -1.53 13.32 9.67
CA GLN A 317 -0.83 13.82 8.48
C GLN A 317 -1.38 13.22 7.17
N GLY A 318 -2.31 12.27 7.25
CA GLY A 318 -2.73 11.41 6.15
C GLY A 318 -3.90 11.93 5.32
N THR A 319 -4.18 11.25 4.21
CA THR A 319 -5.28 11.53 3.26
C THR A 319 -6.65 11.46 3.94
N MET A 320 -6.81 10.60 4.95
CA MET A 320 -8.07 10.49 5.71
C MET A 320 -8.48 11.81 6.36
N VAL A 321 -7.53 12.51 6.99
CA VAL A 321 -7.78 13.82 7.61
C VAL A 321 -7.76 14.92 6.54
N THR A 322 -6.68 14.98 5.77
CA THR A 322 -6.38 16.14 4.91
C THR A 322 -7.25 16.26 3.66
N GLU A 323 -7.82 15.16 3.16
CA GLU A 323 -8.62 15.15 1.94
C GLU A 323 -10.03 14.59 2.16
N LYS A 324 -10.19 13.62 3.06
CA LYS A 324 -11.50 13.00 3.35
C LYS A 324 -12.23 13.66 4.51
N GLY A 325 -11.62 14.62 5.20
CA GLY A 325 -12.27 15.42 6.25
C GLY A 325 -12.58 14.65 7.53
N TYR A 326 -11.91 13.54 7.79
CA TYR A 326 -12.02 12.87 9.08
C TYR A 326 -11.38 13.71 10.19
N PRO A 327 -11.86 13.61 11.44
CA PRO A 327 -11.25 14.32 12.55
C PRO A 327 -9.84 13.78 12.85
N VAL A 328 -8.99 14.66 13.35
CA VAL A 328 -7.68 14.28 13.91
C VAL A 328 -7.87 13.43 15.17
N ILE A 329 -6.88 12.60 15.47
CA ILE A 329 -6.74 11.97 16.79
C ILE A 329 -6.04 12.97 17.70
N ASP A 330 -6.76 13.44 18.70
CA ASP A 330 -6.40 14.53 19.62
C ASP A 330 -6.59 14.12 21.10
N GLY A 331 -6.77 12.82 21.35
CA GLY A 331 -7.09 12.27 22.67
C GLY A 331 -8.59 12.21 22.99
N THR A 332 -9.46 12.82 22.17
CA THR A 332 -10.91 12.75 22.38
C THR A 332 -11.46 11.39 21.99
N VAL A 333 -12.16 10.72 22.91
CA VAL A 333 -12.90 9.48 22.64
C VAL A 333 -14.20 9.82 21.92
N ARG A 334 -14.37 9.27 20.71
CA ARG A 334 -15.52 9.51 19.84
C ARG A 334 -16.37 8.25 19.76
N SER A 335 -17.69 8.36 19.91
CA SER A 335 -18.61 7.24 19.66
C SER A 335 -18.64 6.91 18.17
N SER A 336 -18.67 5.63 17.82
CA SER A 336 -18.46 5.07 16.46
C SER A 336 -19.55 5.39 15.41
N THR A 337 -20.36 6.44 15.60
CA THR A 337 -21.53 6.75 14.75
C THR A 337 -21.37 7.98 13.85
N GLY A 338 -20.18 8.57 13.73
CA GLY A 338 -19.94 9.74 12.89
C GLY A 338 -19.68 9.41 11.43
N SER A 339 -20.73 9.21 10.62
CA SER A 339 -20.62 9.44 9.16
C SER A 339 -20.09 10.86 8.93
N ALA A 340 -19.18 11.01 7.98
CA ALA A 340 -18.65 12.32 7.55
C ALA A 340 -19.80 13.30 7.34
N SER A 341 -19.90 14.31 8.21
CA SER A 341 -20.87 15.38 8.06
C SER A 341 -20.44 16.22 6.86
N THR A 342 -21.05 15.99 5.70
CA THR A 342 -20.95 16.92 4.57
C THR A 342 -21.65 18.22 4.95
N THR A 343 -20.88 19.19 5.42
CA THR A 343 -21.36 20.57 5.57
C THR A 343 -21.59 21.14 4.17
N GLN A 344 -22.82 21.03 3.66
CA GLN A 344 -23.28 21.86 2.55
C GLN A 344 -23.48 23.28 3.09
N THR A 345 -22.66 24.22 2.64
CA THR A 345 -22.87 25.66 2.86
C THR A 345 -24.05 26.14 2.01
N PRO A 346 -25.14 26.66 2.58
CA PRO A 346 -26.16 27.35 1.81
C PRO A 346 -25.71 28.79 1.50
N PRO A 347 -26.14 29.39 0.38
CA PRO A 347 -25.75 30.75 0.02
C PRO A 347 -26.38 31.77 0.96
N ALA A 348 -25.59 32.78 1.33
CA ALA A 348 -25.96 33.86 2.22
C ALA A 348 -27.14 34.67 1.69
N SER A 349 -28.14 34.88 2.55
CA SER A 349 -29.14 35.94 2.43
C SER A 349 -29.02 36.87 3.63
N GLN A 350 -28.80 38.15 3.35
CA GLN A 350 -28.81 39.24 4.32
C GLN A 350 -30.23 39.44 4.88
N ASN A 351 -30.37 39.65 6.19
CA ASN A 351 -30.90 40.89 6.78
C ASN A 351 -31.12 40.82 8.30
N GLN A 352 -30.55 41.84 8.96
CA GLN A 352 -31.06 42.67 10.06
C GLN A 352 -31.43 42.08 11.44
N ASP A 353 -30.60 42.51 12.41
CA ASP A 353 -30.91 43.12 13.71
C ASP A 353 -32.11 42.64 14.53
N HIS A 354 -31.82 42.15 15.76
CA HIS A 354 -32.38 42.72 17.00
C HIS A 354 -31.66 42.18 18.26
N GLU A 355 -31.09 43.11 19.03
CA GLU A 355 -30.78 43.08 20.48
C GLU A 355 -32.10 42.83 21.27
N VAL A 356 -32.23 42.23 22.47
CA VAL A 356 -31.61 42.43 23.78
C VAL A 356 -32.07 41.28 24.73
N ALA A 357 -31.28 40.97 25.77
CA ALA A 357 -31.69 40.89 27.20
C ALA A 357 -31.26 39.65 28.01
N PHE A 358 -30.51 40.00 29.07
CA PHE A 358 -30.04 39.25 30.23
C PHE A 358 -31.17 38.64 31.09
N TYR A 359 -30.85 37.55 31.82
CA TYR A 359 -31.18 37.43 33.25
C TYR A 359 -30.20 36.48 33.97
N ASN A 360 -29.60 37.01 35.05
CA ASN A 360 -28.89 36.30 36.11
C ASN A 360 -29.90 35.81 37.17
N ALA A 361 -29.64 34.66 37.81
CA ALA A 361 -30.10 34.39 39.18
C ALA A 361 -29.16 33.43 39.90
N THR A 362 -28.84 33.79 41.14
CA THR A 362 -27.81 33.26 42.03
C THR A 362 -28.45 32.53 43.21
N ALA A 363 -28.02 31.28 43.48
CA ALA A 363 -27.82 30.56 44.77
C ALA A 363 -28.98 30.54 45.83
N PRO A 364 -28.92 29.78 46.96
CA PRO A 364 -27.77 29.56 47.87
C PRO A 364 -27.52 28.12 48.37
N SER A 365 -26.38 28.02 49.06
CA SER A 365 -25.77 26.89 49.74
C SER A 365 -26.35 26.59 51.13
N THR A 366 -26.10 25.37 51.64
CA THR A 366 -25.98 25.11 53.08
C THR A 366 -24.86 24.11 53.36
N ASN A 367 -23.99 24.50 54.30
CA ASN A 367 -22.89 23.75 54.91
C ASN A 367 -23.39 22.58 55.78
N THR A 368 -22.52 21.60 56.06
CA THR A 368 -22.04 21.30 57.43
C THR A 368 -20.85 20.33 57.36
N ALA A 369 -19.74 20.72 57.98
CA ALA A 369 -18.59 19.89 58.28
C ALA A 369 -18.68 19.41 59.74
N SER A 370 -18.11 18.25 60.07
CA SER A 370 -17.50 18.05 61.39
C SER A 370 -16.47 16.92 61.37
N SER A 371 -15.33 17.22 61.98
CA SER A 371 -14.11 16.43 62.14
C SER A 371 -14.01 15.77 63.53
N LYS A 372 -13.12 14.77 63.65
CA LYS A 372 -12.22 14.39 64.79
C LYS A 372 -11.56 13.03 64.45
N THR A 373 -10.24 12.87 64.20
CA THR A 373 -9.04 12.85 65.09
C THR A 373 -9.18 11.86 66.27
N SER A 374 -8.29 10.92 66.61
CA SER A 374 -6.81 10.80 66.45
C SER A 374 -6.29 9.37 66.80
N ASP A 375 -5.03 9.10 66.39
CA ASP A 375 -3.96 8.29 67.05
C ASP A 375 -3.99 6.73 67.08
N SER A 376 -2.87 5.98 66.97
CA SER A 376 -1.45 6.26 66.67
C SER A 376 -0.62 4.95 66.47
N THR A 377 0.27 4.92 65.45
CA THR A 377 1.62 4.26 65.27
C THR A 377 1.91 2.74 65.51
N PRO A 378 3.07 2.19 65.05
CA PRO A 378 3.75 2.32 63.73
C PRO A 378 4.30 0.98 63.17
N ALA A 379 4.55 0.88 61.86
CA ALA A 379 5.58 -0.03 61.34
C ALA A 379 6.16 0.45 60.00
N SER A 380 7.48 0.54 59.97
CA SER A 380 8.38 0.87 58.87
C SER A 380 8.30 -0.08 57.67
N ASN A 381 8.35 0.44 56.45
CA ASN A 381 9.51 0.22 55.56
C ASN A 381 9.44 1.03 54.26
N ALA A 382 10.59 1.58 53.92
CA ALA A 382 10.90 2.30 52.69
C ALA A 382 10.86 1.37 51.47
N GLY A 383 10.58 1.96 50.31
CA GLY A 383 10.46 1.25 49.04
C GLY A 383 11.79 0.82 48.43
N GLN A 384 11.68 0.00 47.39
CA GLN A 384 12.63 0.00 46.28
C GLN A 384 12.06 -0.74 45.06
N THR A 385 12.19 -0.06 43.93
CA THR A 385 12.12 -0.52 42.54
C THR A 385 13.05 -1.70 42.27
N ASN A 386 12.54 -2.77 41.64
CA ASN A 386 13.35 -3.90 41.18
C ASN A 386 13.60 -3.82 39.67
N TYR A 387 14.86 -3.59 39.33
CA TYR A 387 15.48 -3.92 38.04
C TYR A 387 15.76 -5.42 37.98
N TYR A 388 15.45 -6.08 36.85
CA TYR A 388 15.94 -7.42 36.56
C TYR A 388 17.33 -7.33 35.92
N GLN A 389 18.31 -7.95 36.57
CA GLN A 389 19.71 -8.06 36.13
C GLN A 389 19.97 -9.52 35.74
N SER A 390 20.36 -9.76 34.48
CA SER A 390 20.79 -11.07 34.01
C SER A 390 22.29 -11.22 34.22
N THR A 391 22.69 -12.28 34.90
CA THR A 391 24.07 -12.69 35.17
C THR A 391 24.71 -13.34 33.95
N GLN A 392 25.95 -12.96 33.64
CA GLN A 392 26.84 -13.66 32.71
C GLN A 392 27.57 -14.78 33.46
N THR A 393 27.67 -15.96 32.84
CA THR A 393 28.57 -17.04 33.25
C THR A 393 29.62 -17.23 32.16
N SER A 394 30.87 -17.06 32.55
CA SER A 394 32.07 -17.25 31.73
C SER A 394 32.47 -18.73 31.68
N LEU A 395 32.73 -19.26 30.49
CA LEU A 395 33.49 -20.48 30.26
C LEU A 395 34.75 -20.13 29.47
N GLU A 396 35.89 -20.43 30.06
CA GLU A 396 37.24 -20.31 29.50
C GLU A 396 37.44 -21.30 28.34
N THR A 397 38.12 -20.87 27.27
CA THR A 397 38.95 -21.80 26.48
C THR A 397 40.16 -21.07 25.89
N ALA A 398 41.30 -21.73 26.09
CA ALA A 398 42.70 -21.52 25.74
C ALA A 398 43.08 -20.59 24.57
N GLU A 399 44.09 -19.79 24.89
CA GLU A 399 44.96 -18.96 24.05
C GLU A 399 45.94 -19.82 23.23
N GLN A 400 46.11 -19.52 21.93
CA GLN A 400 47.30 -19.91 21.18
C GLN A 400 47.78 -18.72 20.35
N ALA A 401 49.02 -18.32 20.60
CA ALA A 401 49.64 -17.08 20.13
C ALA A 401 50.10 -17.15 18.66
N SER A 402 49.96 -16.04 17.93
CA SER A 402 50.80 -15.72 16.78
C SER A 402 51.03 -14.21 16.67
N THR A 403 52.29 -13.87 16.41
CA THR A 403 52.99 -12.57 16.37
C THR A 403 52.37 -11.44 15.53
N PRO A 404 52.62 -10.15 15.86
CA PRO A 404 52.16 -9.02 15.06
C PRO A 404 53.14 -8.65 13.91
N ALA A 405 52.59 -8.36 12.74
CA ALA A 405 53.29 -7.76 11.59
C ALA A 405 53.33 -6.22 11.71
N PRO A 406 54.36 -5.54 11.16
CA PRO A 406 54.58 -4.10 11.35
C PRO A 406 53.70 -3.21 10.42
N PRO A 407 53.54 -1.91 10.75
CA PRO A 407 52.65 -1.02 10.02
C PRO A 407 53.25 -0.54 8.69
N LEU A 408 52.39 -0.46 7.66
CA LEU A 408 52.72 0.11 6.36
C LEU A 408 52.62 1.65 6.38
N THR A 409 53.67 2.30 5.92
CA THR A 409 53.81 3.75 5.70
C THR A 409 53.24 4.18 4.33
N PRO A 410 52.81 5.45 4.17
CA PRO A 410 52.23 5.95 2.93
C PRO A 410 53.30 6.36 1.90
N ILE A 411 53.01 6.11 0.62
CA ILE A 411 53.84 6.46 -0.55
C ILE A 411 53.58 7.93 -0.97
N PRO A 412 54.63 8.72 -1.32
CA PRO A 412 54.48 10.12 -1.73
C PRO A 412 54.25 10.28 -3.24
N VAL A 413 53.54 11.34 -3.63
CA VAL A 413 53.31 11.77 -5.02
C VAL A 413 54.30 12.88 -5.39
N SER A 414 55.01 12.70 -6.50
CA SER A 414 55.95 13.66 -7.09
C SER A 414 55.30 14.48 -8.22
N LYS A 415 55.46 15.81 -8.17
CA LYS A 415 55.38 16.80 -9.27
C LYS A 415 56.67 16.70 -10.14
N ALA A 416 56.85 17.20 -11.37
CA ALA A 416 56.15 18.06 -12.33
C ALA A 416 56.82 17.89 -13.73
N ALA A 417 56.18 18.36 -14.81
CA ALA A 417 56.87 18.96 -15.97
C ALA A 417 55.91 19.86 -16.79
N ASP A 418 56.41 21.05 -17.13
CA ASP A 418 55.79 22.17 -17.86
C ASP A 418 56.01 22.08 -19.39
N SER A 419 55.30 22.98 -20.12
CA SER A 419 55.40 23.41 -21.54
C SER A 419 54.23 22.87 -22.40
N GLU A 420 53.48 23.64 -23.20
CA GLU A 420 53.79 24.87 -23.92
C GLU A 420 52.48 25.58 -24.36
N GLN A 421 52.51 26.92 -24.50
CA GLN A 421 51.42 27.76 -24.99
C GLN A 421 51.26 27.67 -26.52
N ILE A 422 50.01 27.59 -27.00
CA ILE A 422 49.62 28.13 -28.32
C ILE A 422 48.32 28.93 -28.17
N SER A 423 48.43 30.21 -28.48
CA SER A 423 47.38 31.21 -28.66
C SER A 423 46.56 30.99 -29.94
N THR A 424 45.24 31.10 -29.87
CA THR A 424 44.41 31.59 -30.99
C THR A 424 43.27 32.46 -30.49
N GLU A 425 43.08 33.59 -31.16
CA GLU A 425 42.18 34.69 -30.84
C GLU A 425 40.69 34.30 -30.86
N SER A 426 39.97 34.83 -29.88
CA SER A 426 38.51 34.83 -29.81
C SER A 426 37.94 35.97 -30.66
N SER A 427 37.22 35.64 -31.72
CA SER A 427 36.28 36.55 -32.36
C SER A 427 34.92 36.44 -31.65
N ARG A 428 34.52 37.53 -30.99
CA ARG A 428 33.16 37.69 -30.46
C ARG A 428 32.19 37.92 -31.62
N THR A 429 31.14 37.12 -31.71
CA THR A 429 29.92 37.48 -32.44
C THR A 429 28.69 37.02 -31.63
N SER A 430 27.79 37.97 -31.38
CA SER A 430 26.61 37.85 -30.54
C SER A 430 25.63 36.77 -31.01
N THR A 431 25.23 35.87 -30.12
CA THR A 431 24.07 34.97 -30.27
C THR A 431 22.96 35.37 -29.31
N VAL A 432 22.34 36.53 -29.56
CA VAL A 432 21.02 36.86 -29.02
C VAL A 432 20.06 36.81 -30.19
N GLY A 433 19.38 35.66 -30.40
CA GLY A 433 18.46 35.54 -31.53
C GLY A 433 17.72 34.22 -31.71
N MET A 434 18.18 33.09 -31.15
CA MET A 434 17.48 31.81 -31.33
C MET A 434 16.60 31.37 -30.15
N GLY A 435 16.92 31.76 -28.91
CA GLY A 435 16.14 31.36 -27.73
C GLY A 435 14.72 31.93 -27.69
N MET A 436 14.54 33.19 -28.13
CA MET A 436 13.21 33.84 -28.14
C MET A 436 12.29 33.31 -29.23
N ILE A 437 12.82 32.91 -30.39
CA ILE A 437 12.00 32.39 -31.50
C ILE A 437 11.43 31.02 -31.14
N VAL A 438 12.21 30.16 -30.47
CA VAL A 438 11.74 28.85 -30.00
C VAL A 438 10.69 29.01 -28.89
N LEU A 439 10.87 29.96 -27.97
CA LEU A 439 9.90 30.22 -26.90
C LEU A 439 8.55 30.72 -27.45
N ILE A 440 8.58 31.64 -28.44
CA ILE A 440 7.37 32.16 -29.08
C ILE A 440 6.63 31.05 -29.85
N ALA A 441 7.36 30.16 -30.53
CA ALA A 441 6.76 29.03 -31.24
C ALA A 441 6.07 28.02 -30.31
N VAL A 442 6.69 27.72 -29.15
CA VAL A 442 6.10 26.82 -28.14
C VAL A 442 4.85 27.43 -27.50
N VAL A 443 4.87 28.73 -27.21
CA VAL A 443 3.69 29.44 -26.66
C VAL A 443 2.56 29.48 -27.70
N ALA A 444 2.86 29.74 -28.97
CA ALA A 444 1.85 29.73 -30.03
C ALA A 444 1.21 28.34 -30.20
N ALA A 445 2.01 27.27 -30.16
CA ALA A 445 1.50 25.90 -30.21
C ALA A 445 0.60 25.56 -29.00
N ALA A 446 0.98 25.98 -27.79
CA ALA A 446 0.17 25.79 -26.59
C ALA A 446 -1.18 26.53 -26.67
N VAL A 447 -1.20 27.74 -27.22
CA VAL A 447 -2.44 28.52 -27.42
C VAL A 447 -3.38 27.86 -28.43
N VAL A 448 -2.84 27.29 -29.53
CA VAL A 448 -3.64 26.56 -30.52
C VAL A 448 -4.27 25.29 -29.92
N VAL A 449 -3.50 24.55 -29.11
CA VAL A 449 -4.01 23.36 -28.41
C VAL A 449 -5.11 23.72 -27.40
N LEU A 450 -4.91 24.79 -26.62
CA LEU A 450 -5.93 25.30 -25.69
C LEU A 450 -7.20 25.75 -26.42
N ALA A 451 -7.09 26.44 -27.55
CA ALA A 451 -8.24 26.85 -28.36
C ALA A 451 -9.02 25.63 -28.91
N ALA A 452 -8.31 24.57 -29.34
CA ALA A 452 -8.93 23.33 -29.78
C ALA A 452 -9.69 22.62 -28.64
N ILE A 453 -9.11 22.54 -27.44
CA ILE A 453 -9.75 21.94 -26.26
C ILE A 453 -11.02 22.72 -25.86
N VAL A 454 -10.96 24.05 -25.88
CA VAL A 454 -12.11 24.92 -25.60
C VAL A 454 -13.20 24.74 -26.67
N GLY A 455 -12.82 24.60 -27.95
CA GLY A 455 -13.72 24.31 -29.05
C GLY A 455 -14.45 22.98 -28.90
N ILE A 456 -13.74 21.92 -28.50
CA ILE A 456 -14.30 20.59 -28.25
C ILE A 456 -15.28 20.64 -27.07
N ARG A 457 -14.91 21.28 -25.96
CA ARG A 457 -15.81 21.44 -24.79
C ARG A 457 -17.07 22.24 -25.12
N ARG A 458 -16.98 23.28 -25.95
CA ARG A 458 -18.15 24.04 -26.42
C ARG A 458 -19.08 23.17 -27.28
N ARG A 459 -18.53 22.33 -28.16
CA ARG A 459 -19.33 21.38 -28.97
C ARG A 459 -20.01 20.33 -28.09
N GLN A 460 -19.30 19.74 -27.14
CA GLN A 460 -19.89 18.78 -26.19
C GLN A 460 -21.03 19.41 -25.37
N LYS A 461 -20.85 20.65 -24.87
CA LYS A 461 -21.90 21.37 -24.14
C LYS A 461 -23.12 21.66 -25.02
N LYS A 462 -22.92 21.96 -26.32
CA LYS A 462 -24.00 22.15 -27.29
C LYS A 462 -24.78 20.85 -27.56
N MET A 463 -24.09 19.71 -27.64
CA MET A 463 -24.73 18.39 -27.79
C MET A 463 -25.53 17.98 -26.55
N VAL A 464 -24.99 18.22 -25.35
CA VAL A 464 -25.69 17.95 -24.07
C VAL A 464 -26.93 18.84 -23.93
N ASN A 465 -26.86 20.10 -24.38
CA ASN A 465 -28.02 20.99 -24.35
C ASN A 465 -29.08 20.61 -25.40
N ALA A 466 -28.67 20.13 -26.58
CA ALA A 466 -29.60 19.62 -27.59
C ALA A 466 -30.34 18.36 -27.12
N ALA A 467 -29.67 17.49 -26.35
CA ALA A 467 -30.26 16.29 -25.76
C ALA A 467 -31.24 16.57 -24.61
N LYS A 468 -31.28 17.80 -24.07
CA LYS A 468 -32.19 18.21 -22.98
C LYS A 468 -33.53 18.77 -23.44
N THR A 469 -33.80 18.80 -24.74
CA THR A 469 -35.09 19.21 -25.31
C THR A 469 -35.80 18.00 -25.92
N PRO A 470 -36.72 17.33 -25.19
CA PRO A 470 -37.65 16.42 -25.81
C PRO A 470 -38.86 17.22 -26.34
N GLU A 471 -38.97 17.34 -27.67
CA GLU A 471 -40.29 17.52 -28.29
C GLU A 471 -41.07 16.24 -28.06
N LEU A 472 -41.91 16.24 -27.03
CA LEU A 472 -42.82 15.15 -26.71
C LEU A 472 -44.20 15.50 -27.28
N SER A 473 -44.46 15.13 -28.53
CA SER A 473 -45.82 15.05 -29.07
C SER A 473 -45.86 14.08 -30.25
N ALA A 474 -46.85 13.19 -30.20
CA ALA A 474 -47.29 12.24 -31.22
C ALA A 474 -46.61 10.85 -31.26
N LEU A 475 -46.90 10.00 -30.26
CA LEU A 475 -47.13 8.58 -30.51
C LEU A 475 -48.32 8.08 -29.65
N ALA A 476 -49.32 7.51 -30.33
CA ALA A 476 -50.59 7.02 -29.80
C ALA A 476 -50.43 5.68 -29.03
N PRO A 477 -51.37 5.31 -28.12
CA PRO A 477 -51.25 4.09 -27.32
C PRO A 477 -51.68 2.83 -28.10
N LEU A 478 -50.93 1.74 -27.91
CA LEU A 478 -51.25 0.40 -28.40
C LEU A 478 -52.11 -0.39 -27.39
N PRO A 479 -52.95 -1.34 -27.84
CA PRO A 479 -53.99 -1.97 -27.04
C PRO A 479 -53.49 -3.14 -26.18
N THR A 480 -54.14 -3.30 -25.02
CA THR A 480 -53.95 -4.40 -24.06
C THR A 480 -54.87 -5.58 -24.41
N THR A 481 -54.28 -6.74 -24.72
CA THR A 481 -54.97 -8.04 -24.64
C THR A 481 -54.09 -9.02 -23.88
N ILE A 482 -54.57 -9.41 -22.71
CA ILE A 482 -54.01 -10.43 -21.82
C ILE A 482 -54.55 -11.79 -22.29
N VAL A 483 -53.65 -12.76 -22.49
CA VAL A 483 -54.01 -14.17 -22.78
C VAL A 483 -53.51 -15.05 -21.63
N ASP A 484 -54.46 -15.75 -21.02
CA ASP A 484 -54.31 -16.69 -19.91
C ASP A 484 -53.62 -18.00 -20.36
N PHE A 485 -52.60 -18.45 -19.63
CA PHE A 485 -51.99 -19.77 -19.83
C PHE A 485 -52.05 -20.60 -18.53
N ARG A 486 -52.93 -21.61 -18.51
CA ARG A 486 -52.92 -22.71 -17.53
C ARG A 486 -51.99 -23.85 -18.02
N PRO A 487 -51.15 -24.44 -17.16
CA PRO A 487 -50.36 -25.62 -17.51
C PRO A 487 -51.13 -26.94 -17.23
N HIS A 488 -51.16 -27.84 -18.21
CA HIS A 488 -51.60 -29.22 -18.05
C HIS A 488 -50.43 -30.13 -17.64
N ARG A 489 -50.62 -30.88 -16.55
CA ARG A 489 -49.72 -31.92 -16.03
C ARG A 489 -49.98 -33.23 -16.77
N ARG A 490 -48.95 -33.85 -17.36
CA ARG A 490 -48.99 -35.26 -17.82
C ARG A 490 -47.89 -36.06 -17.12
N THR A 491 -48.32 -37.17 -16.51
CA THR A 491 -47.51 -38.25 -15.93
C THR A 491 -46.93 -39.15 -17.02
N PRO A 492 -45.71 -39.69 -16.87
CA PRO A 492 -45.17 -40.69 -17.80
C PRO A 492 -45.54 -42.12 -17.38
N ALA A 493 -45.96 -42.91 -18.37
CA ALA A 493 -46.14 -44.34 -18.26
C ALA A 493 -44.81 -45.07 -18.44
N ARG A 494 -44.70 -46.18 -17.71
CA ARG A 494 -43.56 -47.10 -17.60
C ARG A 494 -43.62 -48.09 -18.76
N ASP A 495 -42.57 -48.17 -19.57
CA ASP A 495 -42.47 -49.18 -20.62
C ASP A 495 -41.50 -50.29 -20.22
N SER A 496 -41.89 -51.53 -20.54
CA SER A 496 -41.25 -52.78 -20.16
C SER A 496 -40.97 -53.56 -21.44
N ASN A 497 -39.70 -53.81 -21.78
CA ASN A 497 -39.13 -54.86 -22.65
C ASN A 497 -37.70 -54.41 -23.05
N ILE A 498 -36.62 -55.08 -22.61
CA ILE A 498 -35.92 -56.21 -23.29
C ILE A 498 -35.50 -55.76 -24.71
N LEU A 499 -34.22 -55.55 -25.06
CA LEU A 499 -32.99 -56.34 -24.87
C LEU A 499 -31.75 -55.43 -24.95
#